data_AF-M4U635-F1
#
_entry.id   AF-M4U635-F1
#
_cell.length_a   1.000
_cell.length_b   1.000
_cell.length_c   1.000
_cell.angle_alpha   90.00
_cell.angle_beta   90.00
_cell.angle_gamma   90.00
#
_symmetry.space_group_name_H-M   'P 1'
#
loop_
_entity.id
_entity.type
_entity.pdbx_description
1 polymer ?
#
loop_
_entity_poly.entity_id
_entity_poly.type
_entity_poly.pdbx_seq_one_letter_code
_entity_poly.pdbx_strand_id
1 'polypeptide(L)'
;MKREKADKRSQLALLLTSLECELKALDLWEASKPSEHLLNSELPFCIDTLSFPQWLQFVFIEKMKIILNMAMPLPQTISVAPMATEYFTLQQLPSSPLIILLEQIDTLITENKIC
;
A
#
# COMPACT_ATOMS: atom_id res chain seq x y z
N MET A 1 -11.46 -4.15 -24.30
CA MET A 1 -10.64 -4.62 -23.16
C MET A 1 -9.33 -3.83 -22.90
N LYS A 2 -9.02 -2.70 -23.59
CA LYS A 2 -7.84 -1.86 -23.27
C LYS A 2 -8.14 -0.66 -22.34
N ARG A 3 -9.35 -0.09 -22.38
CA ARG A 3 -9.76 1.05 -21.52
C ARG A 3 -9.82 0.68 -20.03
N GLU A 4 -10.52 -0.42 -19.72
CA GLU A 4 -10.75 -0.85 -18.33
C GLU A 4 -9.46 -1.13 -17.53
N LYS A 5 -8.42 -1.67 -18.18
CA LYS A 5 -7.09 -1.86 -17.55
C LYS A 5 -6.34 -0.54 -17.32
N ALA A 6 -6.50 0.45 -18.20
CA ALA A 6 -5.90 1.76 -18.04
C ALA A 6 -6.61 2.56 -16.92
N ASP A 7 -7.92 2.38 -16.80
CA ASP A 7 -8.73 2.99 -15.73
C ASP A 7 -8.33 2.43 -14.37
N LYS A 8 -8.14 1.11 -14.25
CA LYS A 8 -7.66 0.45 -13.02
C LYS A 8 -6.30 0.97 -12.54
N ARG A 9 -5.34 1.14 -13.45
CA ARG A 9 -4.01 1.68 -13.11
C ARG A 9 -4.06 3.13 -12.66
N SER A 10 -4.89 3.93 -13.33
CA SER A 10 -5.09 5.35 -12.98
C SER A 10 -5.75 5.48 -11.60
N GLN A 11 -6.75 4.65 -11.32
CA GLN A 11 -7.38 4.58 -10.00
C GLN A 11 -6.39 4.16 -8.92
N LEU A 12 -5.55 3.14 -9.17
CA LEU A 12 -4.51 2.75 -8.22
C LEU A 12 -3.54 3.89 -7.95
N ALA A 13 -3.10 4.62 -8.97
CA ALA A 13 -2.21 5.78 -8.80
C ALA A 13 -2.84 6.88 -7.92
N LEU A 14 -4.14 7.15 -8.10
CA LEU A 14 -4.88 8.10 -7.26
C LEU A 14 -4.98 7.61 -5.81
N LEU A 15 -5.32 6.34 -5.61
CA LEU A 15 -5.42 5.75 -4.27
C LEU A 15 -4.09 5.77 -3.53
N LEU A 16 -2.98 5.45 -4.22
CA LEU A 16 -1.63 5.55 -3.65
C LEU A 16 -1.31 6.99 -3.23
N THR A 17 -1.68 7.97 -4.05
CA THR A 17 -1.46 9.39 -3.71
C THR A 17 -2.27 9.79 -2.48
N SER A 18 -3.54 9.38 -2.39
CA SER A 18 -4.36 9.60 -1.21
C SER A 18 -3.79 8.92 0.04
N LEU A 19 -3.26 7.69 -0.11
CA LEU A 19 -2.62 6.96 0.99
C LEU A 19 -1.40 7.71 1.53
N GLU A 20 -0.57 8.29 0.66
CA GLU A 20 0.55 9.14 1.09
C GLU A 20 0.07 10.38 1.86
N CYS A 21 -1.01 11.01 1.40
CA CYS A 21 -1.57 12.19 2.08
C CYS A 21 -2.08 11.83 3.49
N GLU A 22 -2.79 10.72 3.65
CA GLU A 22 -3.27 10.25 4.96
C GLU A 22 -2.12 9.89 5.91
N LEU A 23 -1.08 9.21 5.40
CA LEU A 23 0.12 8.91 6.20
C LEU A 23 0.81 10.19 6.69
N LYS A 24 0.89 11.22 5.85
CA LYS A 24 1.43 12.53 6.23
C LYS A 24 0.53 13.25 7.23
N ALA A 25 -0.79 13.18 7.05
CA ALA A 25 -1.76 13.82 7.95
C ALA A 25 -1.75 13.20 9.36
N LEU A 26 -1.41 11.92 9.48
CA LEU A 26 -1.27 11.20 10.74
C LEU A 26 0.14 11.29 11.35
N ASP A 27 1.04 12.10 10.79
CA ASP A 27 2.47 12.19 11.17
C ASP A 27 3.20 10.83 11.16
N LEU A 28 2.74 9.89 10.32
CA LEU A 28 3.33 8.57 10.13
C LEU A 28 4.31 8.51 8.94
N TRP A 29 4.41 9.60 8.19
CA TRP A 29 5.28 9.70 7.03
C TRP A 29 6.71 10.10 7.44
N GLU A 30 7.68 9.25 7.11
CA GLU A 30 9.08 9.48 7.44
C GLU A 30 9.87 10.02 6.25
N ALA A 31 10.62 11.10 6.44
CA ALA A 31 11.45 11.65 5.36
C ALA A 31 12.70 10.79 5.08
N SER A 32 13.20 10.08 6.09
CA SER A 32 14.41 9.28 5.99
C SER A 32 14.08 7.84 5.63
N LYS A 33 14.63 7.36 4.52
CA LYS A 33 14.52 5.95 4.13
C LYS A 33 15.26 5.06 5.16
N PRO A 34 14.64 3.96 5.63
CA PRO A 34 15.32 2.95 6.43
C PRO A 34 16.55 2.41 5.68
N SER A 35 17.53 1.92 6.44
CA SER A 35 18.70 1.28 5.83
C SER A 35 18.27 0.11 4.94
N GLU A 36 18.91 -0.07 3.79
CA GLU A 36 18.51 -1.08 2.79
C GLU A 36 18.47 -2.51 3.35
N HIS A 37 19.24 -2.81 4.40
CA HIS A 37 19.19 -4.10 5.07
C HIS A 37 17.83 -4.38 5.73
N LEU A 38 17.13 -3.36 6.25
CA LEU A 38 15.80 -3.50 6.86
C LEU A 38 14.70 -3.69 5.81
N LEU A 39 14.93 -3.22 4.58
CA LEU A 39 13.98 -3.37 3.48
C LEU A 39 14.03 -4.77 2.84
N ASN A 40 15.07 -5.55 3.15
CA ASN A 40 15.31 -6.89 2.58
C ASN A 40 14.88 -8.03 3.51
N SER A 41 13.98 -7.79 4.47
CA SER A 41 13.43 -8.87 5.28
C SER A 41 12.62 -9.85 4.43
N GLU A 42 12.79 -11.15 4.72
CA GLU A 42 12.07 -12.25 4.06
C GLU A 42 10.66 -12.47 4.63
N LEU A 43 10.35 -11.86 5.78
CA LEU A 43 9.05 -12.00 6.43
C LEU A 43 7.98 -11.11 5.76
N PRO A 44 6.70 -11.52 5.79
CA PRO A 44 5.61 -10.70 5.27
C PRO A 44 5.58 -9.36 6.02
N PHE A 45 5.38 -8.27 5.27
CA PHE A 45 5.35 -6.89 5.79
C PHE A 45 6.63 -6.42 6.50
N CYS A 46 7.75 -7.17 6.41
CA CYS A 46 9.00 -6.85 7.13
C CYS A 46 8.75 -6.59 8.63
N ILE A 47 7.82 -7.32 9.25
CA ILE A 47 7.35 -7.10 10.64
C ILE A 47 8.45 -7.17 11.71
N ASP A 48 9.58 -7.78 11.40
CA ASP A 48 10.76 -7.91 12.25
C ASP A 48 11.66 -6.68 12.23
N THR A 49 11.62 -5.90 11.15
CA THR A 49 12.62 -4.88 10.82
C THR A 49 12.03 -3.49 10.62
N LEU A 50 10.74 -3.38 10.29
CA LEU A 50 10.06 -2.12 10.00
C LEU A 50 8.77 -1.98 10.80
N SER A 51 8.40 -0.74 11.10
CA SER A 51 7.03 -0.43 11.47
C SER A 51 6.09 -0.59 10.27
N PHE A 52 4.82 -0.87 10.51
CA PHE A 52 3.85 -1.02 9.42
C PHE A 52 3.73 0.23 8.51
N PRO A 53 3.71 1.48 9.04
CA PRO A 53 3.74 2.68 8.22
C PRO A 53 5.02 2.83 7.38
N GLN A 54 6.19 2.46 7.91
CA GLN A 54 7.44 2.45 7.15
C GLN A 54 7.38 1.45 6.00
N TRP A 55 6.86 0.24 6.25
CA TRP A 55 6.67 -0.75 5.21
C TRP A 55 5.70 -0.24 4.12
N LEU A 56 4.58 0.40 4.51
CA LEU A 56 3.64 1.00 3.57
C LEU A 56 4.34 2.01 2.66
N GLN A 57 5.08 2.94 3.25
CA GLN A 57 5.75 4.01 2.52
C GLN A 57 6.88 3.49 1.62
N PHE A 58 7.83 2.76 2.19
CA PHE A 58 9.10 2.47 1.53
C PHE A 58 9.11 1.17 0.73
N VAL A 59 8.18 0.25 1.00
CA VAL A 59 8.09 -1.02 0.29
C VAL A 59 6.84 -1.04 -0.58
N PHE A 60 5.66 -0.87 0.01
CA PHE A 60 4.40 -1.06 -0.71
C PHE A 60 4.15 0.01 -1.77
N ILE A 61 4.15 1.30 -1.38
CA ILE A 61 3.88 2.42 -2.29
C ILE A 61 4.92 2.46 -3.41
N GLU A 62 6.21 2.35 -3.09
CA GLU A 62 7.29 2.35 -4.08
C GLU A 62 7.18 1.17 -5.04
N LYS A 63 6.90 -0.05 -4.54
CA LYS A 63 6.68 -1.22 -5.41
C LYS A 63 5.50 -1.02 -6.36
N MET A 64 4.39 -0.47 -5.89
CA MET A 64 3.22 -0.23 -6.74
C MET A 64 3.49 0.85 -7.78
N LYS A 65 4.20 1.93 -7.43
CA LYS A 65 4.65 2.95 -8.39
C LYS A 65 5.54 2.36 -9.49
N ILE A 66 6.47 1.48 -9.13
CA ILE A 66 7.34 0.80 -10.11
C ILE A 66 6.49 -0.07 -11.06
N ILE A 67 5.53 -0.84 -10.53
CA ILE A 67 4.62 -1.66 -11.35
C ILE A 67 3.79 -0.79 -12.31
N LEU A 68 3.34 0.38 -11.86
CA LEU A 68 2.62 1.34 -12.68
C LEU A 68 3.51 1.93 -13.78
N ASN A 69 4.68 2.46 -13.42
CA ASN A 69 5.62 3.13 -14.32
C ASN A 69 6.19 2.17 -15.38
N MET A 70 6.52 0.94 -14.99
CA MET A 70 7.08 -0.07 -15.89
C MET A 70 6.00 -0.88 -16.63
N ALA A 71 4.72 -0.50 -16.48
CA ALA A 71 3.59 -1.23 -17.05
C ALA A 71 3.56 -2.74 -16.73
N MET A 72 4.19 -3.16 -15.63
CA MET A 72 4.27 -4.57 -15.22
C MET A 72 2.90 -5.11 -14.82
N PRO A 73 2.68 -6.43 -14.87
CA PRO A 73 1.44 -7.03 -14.36
C PRO A 73 1.19 -6.63 -12.91
N LEU A 74 -0.05 -6.22 -12.61
CA LEU A 74 -0.47 -6.02 -11.22
C LEU A 74 -0.41 -7.36 -10.47
N PRO A 75 -0.13 -7.34 -9.16
CA PRO A 75 -0.22 -8.55 -8.35
C PRO A 75 -1.63 -9.14 -8.43
N GLN A 76 -1.74 -10.47 -8.33
CA GLN A 76 -3.02 -11.16 -8.46
C GLN A 76 -3.90 -10.98 -7.22
N THR A 77 -3.28 -10.97 -6.05
CA THR A 77 -3.94 -10.83 -4.76
C THR A 77 -3.05 -10.03 -3.82
N ILE A 78 -3.68 -9.18 -3.00
CA ILE A 78 -3.04 -8.52 -1.86
C ILE A 78 -4.07 -8.43 -0.72
N SER A 79 -3.57 -8.33 0.51
CA SER A 79 -4.41 -8.15 1.69
C SER A 79 -3.60 -7.38 2.73
N VAL A 80 -3.69 -6.05 2.65
CA VAL A 80 -2.94 -5.11 3.50
C VAL A 80 -3.87 -4.48 4.54
N ALA A 81 -5.15 -4.27 4.20
CA ALA A 81 -6.14 -3.66 5.08
C ALA A 81 -6.32 -4.39 6.43
N PRO A 82 -6.37 -5.74 6.50
CA PRO A 82 -6.51 -6.40 7.80
C PRO A 82 -5.32 -6.11 8.73
N MET A 83 -4.10 -6.08 8.19
CA MET A 83 -2.90 -5.75 8.94
C MET A 83 -2.90 -4.30 9.41
N ALA A 84 -3.37 -3.37 8.56
CA ALA A 84 -3.52 -1.97 8.93
C ALA A 84 -4.53 -1.80 10.07
N THR A 85 -5.69 -2.45 9.97
CA THR A 85 -6.72 -2.41 11.00
C THR A 85 -6.18 -2.89 12.34
N GLU A 86 -5.47 -4.02 12.37
CA GLU A 86 -4.86 -4.53 13.59
C GLU A 86 -3.83 -3.54 14.17
N TYR A 87 -2.90 -3.08 13.34
CA TYR A 87 -1.84 -2.16 13.76
C TYR A 87 -2.41 -0.87 14.34
N PHE A 88 -3.31 -0.19 13.63
CA PHE A 88 -3.82 1.12 14.06
C PHE A 88 -4.82 1.03 15.21
N THR A 89 -5.57 -0.07 15.31
CA THR A 89 -6.44 -0.32 16.48
C THR A 89 -5.58 -0.43 17.74
N LEU A 90 -4.46 -1.15 17.68
CA LEU A 90 -3.53 -1.26 18.80
C LEU A 90 -2.88 0.08 19.18
N GLN A 91 -2.61 0.94 18.20
CA GLN A 91 -2.06 2.29 18.42
C GLN A 91 -3.12 3.33 18.83
N GLN A 92 -4.41 2.99 18.83
CA GLN A 92 -5.53 3.89 19.15
C GLN A 92 -5.54 5.17 18.28
N LEU A 93 -5.09 5.05 17.02
CA LEU A 93 -5.06 6.17 16.08
C LEU A 93 -6.38 6.25 15.29
N PRO A 94 -6.88 7.46 14.97
CA PRO A 94 -8.08 7.64 14.13
C PRO A 94 -7.74 7.40 12.65
N SER A 95 -7.42 6.16 12.29
CA SER A 95 -6.93 5.78 10.96
C SER A 95 -8.01 5.24 10.01
N SER A 96 -9.29 5.44 10.32
CA SER A 96 -10.39 4.92 9.49
C SER A 96 -10.29 5.32 8.01
N PRO A 97 -9.95 6.58 7.65
CA PRO A 97 -9.77 6.95 6.24
C PRO A 97 -8.65 6.16 5.56
N LEU A 98 -7.54 5.97 6.26
CA LEU A 98 -6.38 5.23 5.76
C LEU A 98 -6.72 3.74 5.54
N ILE A 99 -7.44 3.11 6.48
CA ILE A 99 -7.87 1.70 6.35
C ILE A 99 -8.79 1.56 5.13
N ILE A 100 -9.76 2.47 4.95
CA ILE A 100 -10.67 2.44 3.79
C ILE A 100 -9.89 2.55 2.47
N LEU A 101 -8.87 3.41 2.40
CA LEU A 101 -8.02 3.51 1.21
C LEU A 101 -7.28 2.19 0.92
N LEU A 102 -6.77 1.51 1.96
CA LEU A 102 -6.12 0.21 1.80
C LEU A 102 -7.11 -0.87 1.36
N GLU A 103 -8.34 -0.89 1.89
CA GLU A 103 -9.39 -1.81 1.45
C GLU A 103 -9.76 -1.59 -0.03
N GLN A 104 -9.83 -0.32 -0.45
CA GLN A 104 -10.06 0.03 -1.85
C GLN A 104 -8.91 -0.43 -2.74
N ILE A 105 -7.66 -0.27 -2.30
CA ILE A 105 -6.49 -0.76 -3.05
C ILE A 105 -6.50 -2.29 -3.12
N ASP A 106 -6.77 -2.97 -2.00
CA ASP A 106 -6.84 -4.43 -1.91
C ASP A 106 -7.91 -4.99 -2.83
N THR A 107 -9.11 -4.40 -2.78
CA THR A 107 -10.23 -4.76 -3.64
C THR A 107 -9.90 -4.48 -5.08
N LEU A 108 -9.39 -3.28 -5.40
CA LEU A 108 -9.03 -2.92 -6.76
C LEU A 108 -8.06 -3.93 -7.33
N ILE A 109 -6.98 -4.28 -6.63
CA ILE A 109 -5.97 -5.22 -7.12
C ILE A 109 -6.52 -6.65 -7.20
N THR A 110 -7.15 -7.13 -6.13
CA THR A 110 -7.65 -8.52 -5.98
C THR A 110 -8.90 -8.81 -6.81
N GLU A 111 -9.68 -7.80 -7.18
CA GLU A 111 -10.71 -7.90 -8.22
C GLU A 111 -10.04 -8.10 -9.58
N ASN A 112 -9.53 -9.30 -9.77
CA ASN A 112 -9.33 -9.91 -11.05
C ASN A 112 -10.60 -10.71 -11.32
N LYS A 113 -11.69 -10.01 -11.68
CA LYS A 113 -12.82 -10.68 -12.31
C LYS A 113 -12.29 -11.33 -13.59
N ILE A 114 -11.93 -12.60 -13.48
CA ILE A 114 -12.02 -13.54 -14.58
C ILE A 114 -13.53 -13.64 -14.83
N CYS A 115 -14.02 -12.76 -15.69
CA CYS A 115 -15.20 -13.05 -16.48
C CYS A 115 -14.75 -13.80 -17.73
#